data_AF-A0A523MLN9-F1
#
_entry.id   AF-A0A523MLN9-F1
#
_cell.length_a   1.000
_cell.length_b   1.000
_cell.length_c   1.000
_cell.angle_alpha   90.00
_cell.angle_beta   90.00
_cell.angle_gamma   90.00
#
_symmetry.space_group_name_H-M   'P 1'
#
loop_
_entity.id
_entity.type
_entity.pdbx_description
1 polymer ?
#
loop_
_entity_poly.entity_id
_entity_poly.type
_entity_poly.pdbx_seq_one_letter_code
_entity_poly.pdbx_strand_id
1 'polypeptide(L)'
;MSDRLMDLGDRRYPQTWLLLDVVGDRPRLLSQEVIDLSPGAIELRHVARDLLGHAENPERWLPVRPESPIDALAAGHVRDLSFGLQLSLCVERDDTRSIHAGRPFRHLRVRHPSQSLTPGTSAEVGLYFYGRRPATFGFIRADTAHGFIGLNWEQLQPEDVQWLLERELKSS
;
A
#
# COMPACT_ATOMS: atom_id res chain seq x y z
N MET A 1 7.77 47.14 6.11
CA MET A 1 7.76 46.96 4.64
C MET A 1 8.51 45.66 4.37
N SER A 2 7.86 44.51 4.49
CA SER A 2 7.18 43.77 3.41
C SER A 2 8.13 43.36 2.28
N ASP A 3 8.98 42.36 2.55
CA ASP A 3 9.57 41.54 1.51
C ASP A 3 8.53 40.51 1.09
N ARG A 4 8.01 40.72 -0.11
CA ARG A 4 7.07 39.83 -0.79
C ARG A 4 7.71 38.46 -0.95
N LEU A 5 7.26 37.49 -0.16
CA LEU A 5 7.20 36.09 -0.56
C LEU A 5 6.62 36.05 -1.97
N MET A 6 7.44 35.71 -2.97
CA MET A 6 6.92 35.33 -4.27
C MET A 6 6.09 34.07 -4.05
N ASP A 7 4.78 34.26 -4.16
CA ASP A 7 3.80 33.21 -4.34
C ASP A 7 4.17 32.45 -5.63
N LEU A 8 4.98 31.41 -5.46
CA LEU A 8 5.23 30.40 -6.48
C LEU A 8 3.96 29.55 -6.55
N GLY A 9 2.94 30.09 -7.21
CA GLY A 9 1.64 29.45 -7.37
C GLY A 9 1.76 27.98 -7.74
N ASP A 10 1.04 27.15 -6.99
CA ASP A 10 0.38 25.91 -7.41
C ASP A 10 1.12 25.04 -8.45
N ARG A 11 2.43 24.83 -8.29
CA ARG A 11 3.20 23.90 -9.15
C ARG A 11 3.11 22.48 -8.61
N ARG A 12 2.00 21.83 -8.94
CA ARG A 12 1.75 20.37 -8.83
C ARG A 12 2.58 19.58 -9.87
N TYR A 13 3.88 19.78 -9.90
CA TYR A 13 4.77 18.95 -10.72
C TYR A 13 5.61 18.08 -9.79
N PRO A 14 5.88 16.82 -10.16
CA PRO A 14 6.75 15.99 -9.35
C PRO A 14 8.13 16.63 -9.29
N GLN A 15 8.65 16.79 -8.07
CA GLN A 15 9.97 17.37 -7.88
C GLN A 15 11.03 16.29 -8.13
N THR A 16 11.99 16.60 -8.99
CA THR A 16 13.13 15.72 -9.23
C THR A 16 14.19 16.03 -8.19
N TRP A 17 14.51 15.06 -7.34
CA TRP A 17 15.63 15.11 -6.41
C TRP A 17 16.81 14.34 -7.01
N LEU A 18 17.98 14.99 -7.03
CA LEU A 18 19.22 14.39 -7.51
C LEU A 18 20.06 14.03 -6.28
N LEU A 19 20.34 12.74 -6.10
CA LEU A 19 21.33 12.30 -5.12
C LEU A 19 22.70 12.37 -5.80
N LEU A 20 23.58 13.24 -5.29
CA LEU A 20 24.93 13.40 -5.82
C LEU A 20 25.94 12.84 -4.80
N ASP A 21 26.89 12.06 -5.28
CA ASP A 21 28.14 11.82 -4.58
C ASP A 21 29.14 12.90 -4.96
N VAL A 22 29.92 13.37 -4.01
CA VAL A 22 30.97 14.35 -4.28
C VAL A 22 32.30 13.68 -3.95
N VAL A 23 32.92 13.12 -4.99
CA VAL A 23 34.25 12.50 -4.88
C VAL A 23 35.27 13.50 -5.43
N GLY A 24 35.95 14.21 -4.53
CA GLY A 24 36.82 15.34 -4.89
C GLY A 24 36.02 16.53 -5.43
N ASP A 25 36.49 17.18 -6.49
CA ASP A 25 35.84 18.38 -7.06
C ASP A 25 34.79 18.07 -8.15
N ARG A 26 34.37 16.79 -8.29
CA ARG A 26 33.42 16.39 -9.33
C ARG A 26 32.16 15.77 -8.72
N PRO A 27 30.98 16.41 -8.90
CA PRO A 27 29.72 15.78 -8.52
C PRO A 27 29.44 14.61 -9.46
N ARG A 28 29.15 13.44 -8.90
CA ARG A 28 28.70 12.25 -9.60
C ARG A 28 27.24 12.00 -9.24
N LEU A 29 26.35 11.96 -10.22
CA LEU A 29 24.96 11.58 -10.00
C LEU A 29 24.88 10.11 -9.57
N LEU A 30 24.35 9.86 -8.38
CA LEU A 30 24.08 8.53 -7.84
C LEU A 30 22.69 8.04 -8.24
N SER A 31 21.68 8.89 -8.08
CA SER A 31 20.31 8.58 -8.47
C SER A 31 19.52 9.84 -8.77
N GLN A 32 18.47 9.67 -9.58
CA GLN A 32 17.45 10.67 -9.84
C GLN A 32 16.11 10.08 -9.43
N GLU A 33 15.47 10.68 -8.43
CA GLU A 33 14.13 10.27 -7.99
C GLU A 33 13.11 11.37 -8.30
N VAL A 34 12.02 10.96 -8.93
CA VAL A 34 10.85 11.80 -9.18
C VAL A 34 9.93 11.63 -7.97
N ILE A 35 9.91 12.62 -7.08
CA ILE A 35 9.07 12.62 -5.89
C ILE A 35 7.78 13.36 -6.23
N ASP A 36 6.67 12.63 -6.31
CA ASP A 36 5.36 13.26 -6.40
C ASP A 36 5.04 14.00 -5.09
N LEU A 37 4.91 15.32 -5.15
CA LEU A 37 4.55 16.18 -4.02
C LEU A 37 3.10 16.65 -4.09
N SER A 38 2.27 16.00 -4.90
CA SER A 38 0.83 16.21 -4.87
C SER A 38 0.29 15.98 -3.45
N PRO A 39 -0.73 16.74 -3.00
CA PRO A 39 -1.34 16.53 -1.69
C PRO A 39 -1.78 15.07 -1.47
N GLY A 40 -2.31 14.41 -2.51
CA GLY A 40 -2.68 13.00 -2.47
C GLY A 40 -1.50 12.06 -2.24
N ALA A 41 -0.36 12.28 -2.91
CA ALA A 41 0.85 11.49 -2.68
C ALA A 41 1.46 11.71 -1.29
N ILE A 42 1.39 12.93 -0.76
CA ILE A 42 1.85 13.24 0.61
C ILE A 42 0.96 12.51 1.63
N GLU A 43 -0.36 12.61 1.48
CA GLU A 43 -1.34 11.92 2.32
C GLU A 43 -1.14 10.41 2.27
N LEU A 44 -1.01 9.83 1.08
CA LEU A 44 -0.73 8.39 0.88
C LEU A 44 0.55 7.95 1.60
N ARG A 45 1.63 8.73 1.57
CA ARG A 45 2.87 8.37 2.29
C ARG A 45 2.67 8.38 3.81
N HIS A 46 1.94 9.35 4.34
CA HIS A 46 1.64 9.39 5.77
C HIS A 46 0.77 8.19 6.18
N VAL A 47 -0.32 7.94 5.44
CA VAL A 47 -1.19 6.78 5.69
C VAL A 47 -0.43 5.46 5.56
N ALA A 48 0.40 5.30 4.54
CA ALA A 48 1.20 4.10 4.35
C ALA A 48 2.17 3.88 5.51
N ARG A 49 2.86 4.94 5.97
CA ARG A 49 3.76 4.86 7.14
C ARG A 49 3.01 4.44 8.40
N ASP A 50 1.87 5.05 8.67
CA ASP A 50 1.07 4.78 9.86
C ASP A 50 0.53 3.35 9.85
N LEU A 51 0.00 2.91 8.70
CA LEU A 51 -0.54 1.57 8.52
C LEU A 51 0.55 0.49 8.57
N LEU A 52 1.72 0.73 7.96
CA LEU A 52 2.87 -0.18 8.06
C LEU A 52 3.34 -0.32 9.51
N GLY A 53 3.53 0.81 10.21
CA GLY A 53 3.93 0.78 11.61
C GLY A 53 2.92 0.06 12.51
N HIS A 54 1.63 0.15 12.19
CA HIS A 54 0.58 -0.58 12.89
C HIS A 54 0.59 -2.08 12.58
N ALA A 55 0.61 -2.44 11.30
CA ALA A 55 0.49 -3.81 10.84
C ALA A 55 1.73 -4.66 11.16
N GLU A 56 2.92 -4.06 11.23
CA GLU A 56 4.17 -4.78 11.51
C GLU A 56 4.37 -5.12 12.99
N ASN A 57 3.50 -4.66 13.90
CA ASN A 57 3.51 -5.12 15.29
C ASN A 57 2.91 -6.54 15.39
N PRO A 58 3.67 -7.56 15.83
CA PRO A 58 3.19 -8.94 15.96
C PRO A 58 1.95 -9.13 16.83
N GLU A 59 1.73 -8.28 17.83
CA GLU A 59 0.56 -8.34 18.71
C GLU A 59 -0.75 -7.98 17.99
N ARG A 60 -0.64 -7.37 16.80
CA ARG A 60 -1.77 -6.90 15.99
C ARG A 60 -2.01 -7.74 14.75
N TRP A 61 -1.23 -8.80 14.58
CA TRP A 61 -1.41 -9.71 13.45
C TRP A 61 -2.75 -10.43 13.56
N LEU A 62 -3.41 -10.57 12.42
CA LEU A 62 -4.74 -11.13 12.34
C LEU A 62 -4.63 -12.61 11.94
N PRO A 63 -5.39 -13.52 12.57
CA PRO A 63 -5.45 -14.89 12.09
C PRO A 63 -6.19 -14.94 10.75
N VAL A 64 -5.72 -15.76 9.82
CA VAL A 64 -6.50 -16.09 8.63
C VAL A 64 -7.71 -16.92 9.06
N ARG A 65 -8.93 -16.40 8.81
CA ARG A 65 -10.19 -17.10 9.10
C ARG A 65 -10.96 -17.38 7.81
N PRO A 66 -11.17 -18.64 7.40
CA PRO A 66 -11.90 -18.99 6.19
C PRO A 66 -13.32 -18.40 6.12
N GLU A 67 -13.96 -18.27 7.27
CA GLU A 67 -15.37 -17.87 7.40
C GLU A 67 -15.60 -16.37 7.61
N SER A 68 -14.54 -15.56 7.76
CA SER A 68 -14.67 -14.13 8.09
C SER A 68 -13.97 -13.24 7.06
N PRO A 69 -14.67 -12.23 6.50
CA PRO A 69 -14.01 -11.24 5.64
C PRO A 69 -12.99 -10.46 6.45
N ILE A 70 -11.92 -10.01 5.79
CA ILE A 70 -10.88 -9.22 6.47
C ILE A 70 -11.45 -7.92 7.06
N ASP A 71 -12.49 -7.36 6.43
CA ASP A 71 -13.16 -6.12 6.83
C ASP A 71 -13.67 -6.16 8.27
N ALA A 72 -14.17 -7.32 8.72
CA ALA A 72 -14.69 -7.51 10.07
C ALA A 72 -13.57 -7.55 11.12
N LEU A 73 -12.38 -8.04 10.73
CA LEU A 73 -11.22 -8.20 11.61
C LEU A 73 -10.32 -6.94 11.62
N ALA A 74 -10.30 -6.21 10.51
CA ALA A 74 -9.38 -5.10 10.27
C ALA A 74 -10.02 -3.72 10.50
N ALA A 75 -11.18 -3.61 11.16
CA ALA A 75 -11.86 -2.33 11.38
C ALA A 75 -10.96 -1.24 12.01
N GLY A 76 -10.04 -1.61 12.92
CA GLY A 76 -9.06 -0.69 13.51
C GLY A 76 -7.92 -0.23 12.57
N HIS A 77 -7.80 -0.86 11.40
CA HIS A 77 -6.74 -0.68 10.41
C HIS A 77 -7.20 0.10 9.18
N VAL A 78 -8.41 0.66 9.22
CA VAL A 78 -8.98 1.41 8.09
C VAL A 78 -8.56 2.87 8.15
N ARG A 79 -8.18 3.44 7.02
CA ARG A 79 -7.91 4.87 6.83
C ARG A 79 -8.61 5.38 5.58
N ASP A 80 -9.40 6.42 5.75
CA ASP A 80 -10.04 7.13 4.65
C ASP A 80 -9.13 8.27 4.21
N LEU A 81 -8.90 8.37 2.90
CA LEU A 81 -8.15 9.44 2.26
C LEU A 81 -9.09 10.55 1.81
N SER A 82 -8.59 11.79 1.82
CA SER A 82 -9.34 12.99 1.46
C SER A 82 -9.95 12.95 0.05
N PHE A 83 -9.38 12.15 -0.85
CA PHE A 83 -9.83 11.97 -2.23
C PHE A 83 -10.71 10.73 -2.44
N GLY A 84 -11.24 10.15 -1.36
CA GLY A 84 -12.34 9.17 -1.41
C GLY A 84 -11.93 7.69 -1.39
N LEU A 85 -10.63 7.39 -1.38
CA LEU A 85 -10.15 6.02 -1.16
C LEU A 85 -10.20 5.63 0.31
N GLN A 86 -10.53 4.37 0.56
CA GLN A 86 -10.39 3.73 1.86
C GLN A 86 -9.34 2.63 1.77
N LEU A 87 -8.34 2.69 2.65
CA LEU A 87 -7.22 1.76 2.71
C LEU A 87 -7.25 0.97 4.01
N SER A 88 -6.89 -0.31 3.96
CA SER A 88 -6.53 -1.07 5.16
C SER A 88 -5.34 -1.97 4.91
N LEU A 89 -4.39 -2.00 5.84
CA LEU A 89 -3.24 -2.90 5.80
C LEU A 89 -3.18 -3.70 7.10
N CYS A 90 -2.99 -5.00 6.97
CA CYS A 90 -2.69 -5.88 8.11
C CYS A 90 -1.64 -6.92 7.72
N VAL A 91 -1.07 -7.56 8.72
CA VAL A 91 -0.34 -8.82 8.54
C VAL A 91 -1.27 -9.93 8.99
N GLU A 92 -1.54 -10.85 8.09
CA GLU A 92 -2.29 -12.06 8.38
C GLU A 92 -1.34 -13.22 8.66
N ARG A 93 -1.69 -14.08 9.62
CA ARG A 93 -0.97 -15.30 9.96
C ARG A 93 -1.89 -16.51 9.87
N ASP A 94 -1.50 -17.50 9.09
CA ASP A 94 -2.21 -18.78 9.03
C ASP A 94 -1.59 -19.81 10.00
N ASP A 95 -2.26 -20.01 11.12
CA ASP A 95 -1.83 -20.96 12.16
C ASP A 95 -1.99 -22.43 11.74
N THR A 96 -2.85 -22.71 10.75
CA THR A 96 -3.09 -24.06 10.25
C THR A 96 -2.05 -24.53 9.24
N ARG A 97 -1.24 -23.60 8.72
CA ARG A 97 -0.24 -23.81 7.66
C ARG A 97 -0.80 -24.28 6.32
N SER A 98 -2.09 -24.00 6.08
CA SER A 98 -2.79 -24.28 4.83
C SER A 98 -2.48 -23.28 3.71
N ILE A 99 -2.07 -22.06 4.06
CA ILE A 99 -1.81 -20.94 3.16
C ILE A 99 -0.36 -20.51 3.34
N HIS A 100 0.38 -20.44 2.24
CA HIS A 100 1.76 -19.95 2.21
C HIS A 100 2.67 -20.61 3.28
N ALA A 101 2.41 -21.89 3.56
CA ALA A 101 3.06 -22.70 4.60
C ALA A 101 2.96 -22.10 6.04
N GLY A 102 1.94 -21.29 6.31
CA GLY A 102 1.71 -20.62 7.59
C GLY A 102 2.61 -19.42 7.85
N ARG A 103 3.40 -19.00 6.85
CA ARG A 103 4.20 -17.77 6.96
C ARG A 103 3.28 -16.55 6.92
N PRO A 104 3.56 -15.52 7.74
CA PRO A 104 2.76 -14.30 7.73
C PRO A 104 2.92 -13.52 6.43
N PHE A 105 1.85 -12.87 6.01
CA PHE A 105 1.83 -12.04 4.80
C PHE A 105 1.09 -10.72 5.03
N ARG A 106 1.51 -9.68 4.33
CA ARG A 106 0.84 -8.39 4.28
C ARG A 106 -0.37 -8.49 3.34
N HIS A 107 -1.51 -8.04 3.81
CA HIS A 107 -2.73 -7.88 3.03
C HIS A 107 -3.12 -6.40 3.01
N LEU A 108 -3.08 -5.79 1.83
CA LEU A 108 -3.57 -4.44 1.56
C LEU A 108 -4.94 -4.51 0.88
N ARG A 109 -5.94 -3.83 1.44
CA ARG A 109 -7.22 -3.57 0.77
C ARG A 109 -7.27 -2.12 0.32
N VAL A 110 -7.68 -1.90 -0.91
CA VAL A 110 -7.98 -0.59 -1.49
C VAL A 110 -9.45 -0.61 -1.90
N ARG A 111 -10.24 0.35 -1.41
CA ARG A 111 -11.66 0.48 -1.76
C ARG A 111 -12.00 1.90 -2.16
N HIS A 112 -12.86 2.08 -3.14
CA HIS A 112 -13.45 3.37 -3.48
C HIS A 112 -14.99 3.29 -3.38
N PRO A 113 -15.64 3.77 -2.30
CA PRO A 113 -17.06 3.50 -2.03
C PRO A 113 -18.05 3.89 -3.12
N SER A 114 -17.70 4.87 -3.97
CA SER A 114 -18.57 5.43 -5.01
C SER A 114 -18.06 5.26 -6.45
N GLN A 115 -16.90 4.65 -6.69
CA GLN A 115 -16.30 4.56 -8.02
C GLN A 115 -15.63 3.20 -8.23
N SER A 116 -15.53 2.78 -9.49
CA SER A 116 -14.75 1.59 -9.82
C SER A 116 -13.26 1.87 -9.70
N LEU A 117 -12.52 0.97 -9.06
CA LEU A 117 -11.08 1.02 -9.02
C LEU A 117 -10.51 0.56 -10.36
N THR A 118 -9.53 1.32 -10.85
CA THR A 118 -8.75 0.89 -12.01
C THR A 118 -7.53 0.09 -11.56
N PRO A 119 -7.03 -0.85 -12.38
CA PRO A 119 -5.75 -1.51 -12.12
C PRO A 119 -4.59 -0.53 -11.88
N GLY A 120 -4.58 0.61 -12.59
CA GLY A 120 -3.59 1.66 -12.41
C GLY A 120 -3.63 2.29 -11.01
N THR A 121 -4.82 2.66 -10.53
CA THR A 121 -5.00 3.22 -9.19
C THR A 121 -4.55 2.24 -8.10
N SER A 122 -4.97 0.97 -8.18
CA SER A 122 -4.58 -0.04 -7.20
C SER A 122 -3.07 -0.32 -7.21
N ALA A 123 -2.45 -0.35 -8.40
CA ALA A 123 -1.01 -0.50 -8.53
C ALA A 123 -0.24 0.70 -7.96
N GLU A 124 -0.70 1.92 -8.25
CA GLU A 124 -0.10 3.15 -7.73
C GLU A 124 -0.15 3.18 -6.20
N VAL A 125 -1.31 2.89 -5.60
CA VAL A 125 -1.42 2.76 -4.14
C VAL A 125 -0.50 1.67 -3.62
N GLY A 126 -0.47 0.50 -4.27
CA GLY A 126 0.42 -0.62 -3.92
C GLY A 126 1.90 -0.23 -3.84
N LEU A 127 2.38 0.66 -4.71
CA LEU A 127 3.77 1.12 -4.69
C LEU A 127 4.14 1.83 -3.37
N TYR A 128 3.20 2.51 -2.71
CA TYR A 128 3.46 3.16 -1.42
C TYR A 128 3.65 2.15 -0.27
N PHE A 129 3.08 0.95 -0.38
CA PHE A 129 3.16 -0.08 0.65
C PHE A 129 4.24 -1.12 0.37
N TYR A 130 4.43 -1.46 -0.90
CA TYR A 130 5.33 -2.55 -1.32
C TYR A 130 6.59 -2.06 -2.02
N GLY A 131 6.67 -0.77 -2.37
CA GLY A 131 7.73 -0.24 -3.21
C GLY A 131 7.71 -0.90 -4.59
N ARG A 132 8.88 -1.11 -5.19
CA ARG A 132 9.02 -1.76 -6.51
C ARG A 132 8.93 -3.30 -6.48
N ARG A 133 8.36 -3.87 -5.43
CA ARG A 133 8.37 -5.32 -5.21
C ARG A 133 7.17 -5.99 -5.88
N PRO A 134 7.33 -7.23 -6.36
CA PRO A 134 6.21 -7.98 -6.93
C PRO A 134 5.18 -8.27 -5.82
N ALA A 135 4.02 -7.65 -5.93
CA ALA A 135 2.84 -7.95 -5.13
C ALA A 135 1.74 -8.40 -6.09
N THR A 136 0.92 -9.36 -5.66
CA THR A 136 -0.20 -9.83 -6.47
C THR A 136 -1.46 -9.09 -6.03
N PHE A 137 -2.14 -8.45 -6.99
CA PHE A 137 -3.43 -7.81 -6.77
C PHE A 137 -4.55 -8.60 -7.42
N GLY A 138 -5.71 -8.65 -6.77
CA GLY A 138 -6.95 -9.17 -7.33
C GLY A 138 -8.14 -8.29 -7.00
N PHE A 139 -9.11 -8.27 -7.92
CA PHE A 139 -10.37 -7.55 -7.77
C PHE A 139 -11.48 -8.55 -7.51
N ILE A 140 -12.14 -8.43 -6.36
CA ILE A 140 -13.32 -9.22 -6.04
C ILE A 140 -14.62 -8.47 -6.36
N ARG A 141 -14.54 -7.14 -6.42
CA ARG A 141 -15.63 -6.21 -6.78
C ARG A 141 -15.05 -5.09 -7.63
N ALA A 142 -15.92 -4.40 -8.37
CA ALA A 142 -15.50 -3.26 -9.20
C ALA A 142 -14.90 -2.11 -8.38
N ASP A 143 -15.29 -1.96 -7.11
CA ASP A 143 -14.88 -0.87 -6.21
C ASP A 143 -13.77 -1.27 -5.22
N THR A 144 -13.32 -2.53 -5.23
CA THR A 144 -12.44 -3.07 -4.19
C THR A 144 -11.34 -3.97 -4.78
N ALA A 145 -10.09 -3.67 -4.43
CA ALA A 145 -8.91 -4.43 -4.80
C ALA A 145 -8.15 -4.92 -3.55
N HIS A 146 -7.60 -6.12 -3.63
CA HIS A 146 -6.83 -6.76 -2.58
C HIS A 146 -5.42 -7.07 -3.08
N GLY A 147 -4.40 -6.69 -2.33
CA GLY A 147 -2.99 -6.93 -2.61
C GLY A 147 -2.35 -7.80 -1.53
N PHE A 148 -1.52 -8.76 -1.94
CA PHE A 148 -0.85 -9.71 -1.05
C PHE A 148 0.65 -9.81 -1.34
N ILE A 149 1.46 -9.83 -0.28
CA ILE A 149 2.91 -10.12 -0.32
C ILE A 149 3.39 -10.68 1.02
N GLY A 150 4.33 -11.62 1.02
CA GLY A 150 4.89 -12.17 2.26
C GLY A 150 5.67 -11.13 3.08
N LEU A 151 5.83 -11.38 4.38
CA LEU A 151 6.46 -10.42 5.29
C LEU A 151 7.91 -10.10 4.91
N ASN A 152 8.66 -11.12 4.47
CA ASN A 152 10.04 -11.00 4.00
C ASN A 152 10.14 -10.73 2.50
N TRP A 153 9.13 -10.06 1.93
CA TRP A 153 9.10 -9.68 0.52
C TRP A 153 9.07 -10.86 -0.46
N GLU A 154 8.69 -12.02 0.06
CA GLU A 154 8.44 -13.22 -0.73
C GLU A 154 7.09 -13.12 -1.43
N GLN A 155 7.05 -13.57 -2.68
CA GLN A 155 5.79 -13.68 -3.39
C GLN A 155 4.99 -14.88 -2.84
N LEU A 156 3.68 -14.69 -2.66
CA LEU A 156 2.79 -15.81 -2.37
C LEU A 156 2.63 -16.67 -3.61
N GLN A 157 2.37 -17.96 -3.44
CA GLN A 157 2.08 -18.82 -4.58
C GLN A 157 0.74 -18.42 -5.22
N PRO A 158 0.59 -18.56 -6.55
CA PRO A 158 -0.65 -18.22 -7.24
C PRO A 158 -1.90 -18.86 -6.63
N GLU A 159 -1.80 -20.12 -6.21
CA GLU A 159 -2.87 -20.88 -5.56
C GLU A 159 -3.28 -20.29 -4.20
N ASP A 160 -2.32 -19.82 -3.39
CA ASP A 160 -2.59 -19.15 -2.13
C ASP A 160 -3.36 -17.85 -2.37
N VAL A 161 -2.91 -17.06 -3.36
CA VAL A 161 -3.56 -15.80 -3.71
C VAL A 161 -4.97 -16.03 -4.24
N GLN A 162 -5.16 -17.05 -5.08
CA GLN A 162 -6.49 -17.42 -5.58
C GLN A 162 -7.42 -17.78 -4.42
N TRP A 163 -6.95 -18.61 -3.48
CA TRP A 163 -7.75 -18.98 -2.31
C TRP A 163 -8.15 -17.75 -1.48
N LEU A 164 -7.20 -16.83 -1.24
CA LEU A 164 -7.46 -15.60 -0.48
C LEU A 164 -8.48 -14.69 -1.17
N LEU A 165 -8.42 -14.56 -2.49
CA LEU A 165 -9.40 -13.80 -3.26
C LEU A 165 -10.79 -14.47 -3.23
N GLU A 166 -10.85 -15.79 -3.33
CA GLU A 166 -12.11 -16.54 -3.23
C GLU A 166 -12.74 -16.43 -1.82
N ARG A 167 -11.92 -16.41 -0.76
CA ARG A 167 -12.37 -16.13 0.61
C ARG A 167 -13.11 -14.81 0.67
N GLU A 168 -12.46 -13.73 0.22
CA GLU A 168 -13.06 -12.38 0.29
C GLU A 168 -14.30 -12.24 -0.60
N LEU A 169 -14.36 -12.96 -1.72
CA LEU A 169 -15.54 -13.02 -2.59
C LEU A 169 -16.73 -13.71 -1.90
N LYS A 170 -16.51 -14.79 -1.13
CA LYS A 170 -17.57 -15.55 -0.47
C LYS A 170 -18.15 -14.85 0.77
N SER A 171 -17.37 -13.98 1.41
CA SER A 171 -17.76 -13.25 2.62
C SER A 171 -18.43 -11.90 2.34
N SER A 172 -18.76 -11.64 1.08
CA SER A 172 -19.13 -10.36 0.48
C SER A 172 -20.56 -10.35 -0.05
#